data_AF-A0A1H7IW33-F1
#
_entry.id   AF-A0A1H7IW33-F1
#
_cell.length_a   1.000
_cell.length_b   1.000
_cell.length_c   1.000
_cell.angle_alpha   90.00
_cell.angle_beta   90.00
_cell.angle_gamma   90.00
#
_symmetry.space_group_name_H-M   'P 1'
#
loop_
_entity.id
_entity.type
_entity.pdbx_description
1 polymer ?
#
loop_
_entity_poly.entity_id
_entity_poly.type
_entity_poly.pdbx_seq_one_letter_code
_entity_poly.pdbx_strand_id
1 'polypeptide(L)' 'MAANDWDWNPEKQKSIVVQQVDAIAIYTNVRGEIVIRQQGFGGEEDAIVAFPRAYAETIIAALTAEAGKS' A
#
# COMPACT_ATOMS: atom_id res chain seq x y z
N MET A 1 26.33 6.07 -30.38
CA MET A 1 25.32 5.27 -29.65
C MET A 1 24.14 6.19 -29.40
N ALA A 2 23.00 5.96 -30.03
CA ALA A 2 21.83 6.81 -29.81
C ALA A 2 21.37 6.58 -28.37
N ALA A 3 21.37 7.63 -27.55
CA ALA A 3 20.70 7.60 -26.26
C ALA A 3 19.22 7.38 -26.53
N ASN A 4 18.65 6.29 -25.98
CA ASN A 4 17.23 6.04 -26.10
C ASN A 4 16.46 7.23 -25.53
N ASP A 5 15.54 7.79 -26.32
CA ASP A 5 14.67 8.93 -26.00
C ASP A 5 13.53 8.51 -25.04
N TRP A 6 13.91 7.80 -23.96
CA TRP A 6 12.99 7.21 -23.00
C TRP A 6 12.86 8.10 -21.76
N ASP A 7 11.63 8.56 -21.47
CA ASP A 7 11.30 9.48 -20.36
C ASP A 7 10.13 8.93 -19.50
N TRP A 8 10.27 8.85 -18.19
CA TRP A 8 9.23 8.36 -17.28
C TRP A 8 8.00 9.29 -17.15
N ASN A 9 8.01 10.47 -17.77
CA ASN A 9 6.89 11.40 -17.76
C ASN A 9 5.72 10.90 -18.65
N PRO A 10 4.56 10.55 -18.07
CA PRO A 10 3.42 10.00 -18.80
C PRO A 10 2.79 10.96 -19.82
N GLU A 11 2.97 12.28 -19.65
CA GLU A 11 2.41 13.28 -20.57
C GLU A 11 3.20 13.40 -21.89
N LYS A 12 4.44 12.90 -21.91
CA LYS A 12 5.35 13.03 -23.06
C LYS A 12 5.52 11.74 -23.86
N GLN A 13 4.91 10.63 -23.44
CA GLN A 13 5.06 9.33 -24.08
C GLN A 13 3.84 8.88 -24.89
N LYS A 14 4.08 8.05 -25.91
CA LYS A 14 3.06 7.24 -26.61
C LYS A 14 2.84 5.86 -25.95
N SER A 15 3.54 5.57 -24.86
CA SER A 15 3.49 4.31 -24.10
C SER A 15 2.65 4.47 -22.83
N ILE A 16 2.11 3.35 -22.36
CA ILE A 16 1.36 3.30 -21.10
C ILE A 16 2.36 3.24 -19.94
N VAL A 17 2.35 4.25 -19.08
CA VAL A 17 3.05 4.22 -17.79
C VAL A 17 2.07 3.68 -16.75
N VAL A 18 2.38 2.53 -16.17
CA VAL A 18 1.62 1.97 -15.05
C VAL A 18 2.33 2.38 -13.77
N GLN A 19 1.65 3.14 -12.92
CA GLN A 19 2.19 3.55 -11.64
C GLN A 19 2.37 2.32 -10.74
N GLN A 20 3.54 2.20 -10.12
CA GLN A 20 3.78 1.18 -9.12
C GLN A 20 2.87 1.45 -7.92
N VAL A 21 2.15 0.42 -7.47
CA VAL A 21 1.40 0.44 -6.22
C VAL A 21 2.20 -0.30 -5.16
N ASP A 22 2.27 0.26 -3.96
CA ASP A 22 2.92 -0.41 -2.84
C ASP A 22 2.11 -1.64 -2.42
N ALA A 23 2.81 -2.74 -2.16
CA ALA A 23 2.17 -3.95 -1.69
C ALA A 23 1.68 -3.79 -0.23
N ILE A 24 0.46 -4.24 0.05
CA ILE A 24 -0.07 -4.34 1.42
C ILE A 24 -0.12 -5.81 1.83
N ALA A 25 0.52 -6.14 2.94
CA ALA A 25 0.47 -7.45 3.57
C ALA A 25 -0.34 -7.40 4.87
N ILE A 26 -1.20 -8.41 5.09
CA ILE A 26 -1.97 -8.56 6.32
C ILE A 26 -1.68 -9.94 6.93
N TYR A 27 -1.20 -9.98 8.17
CA TYR A 27 -0.80 -11.23 8.84
C TYR A 27 -0.90 -11.12 10.36
N THR A 28 -0.81 -12.26 11.07
CA THR A 28 -0.71 -12.28 12.54
C THR A 28 0.75 -12.39 12.96
N ASN A 29 1.20 -11.52 13.86
CA ASN A 29 2.57 -11.58 14.38
C ASN A 29 2.71 -12.54 15.59
N VAL A 30 3.92 -12.71 16.10
CA VAL A 30 4.21 -13.59 17.26
C VAL A 30 3.56 -13.15 18.57
N ARG A 31 3.07 -11.91 18.64
CA ARG A 31 2.33 -11.37 19.79
C ARG A 31 0.82 -11.59 19.67
N GLY A 32 0.35 -12.22 18.59
CA GLY A 32 -1.07 -12.45 18.34
C GLY A 32 -1.83 -11.21 17.83
N GLU A 33 -1.10 -10.18 17.39
CA GLU A 33 -1.68 -8.97 16.81
C GLU A 33 -1.88 -9.17 15.30
N ILE A 34 -2.93 -8.56 14.76
CA ILE A 34 -3.07 -8.39 13.32
C ILE A 34 -2.20 -7.21 12.90
N VAL A 35 -1.38 -7.43 11.88
CA VAL A 35 -0.45 -6.45 11.32
C VAL A 35 -0.86 -6.16 9.89
N ILE A 36 -1.02 -4.87 9.57
CA ILE A 36 -1.12 -4.34 8.22
C ILE A 36 0.21 -3.65 7.92
N ARG A 37 0.92 -4.11 6.88
CA ARG A 37 2.24 -3.62 6.48
C ARG A 37 2.17 -3.16 5.03
N GLN A 38 2.45 -1.89 4.78
CA GLN A 38 2.65 -1.35 3.44
C GLN A 38 4.14 -1.30 3.13
N GLN A 39 4.54 -1.84 1.99
CA GLN A 39 5.91 -1.77 1.51
C GLN A 39 6.32 -0.31 1.26
N GLY A 40 7.49 0.10 1.75
CA GLY A 40 8.07 1.39 1.43
C GLY A 40 8.59 1.45 0.00
N PHE A 41 8.40 2.59 -0.67
CA PHE A 41 8.92 2.81 -2.02
C PHE A 41 10.34 3.41 -1.98
N GLY A 42 11.20 3.05 -2.96
CA GLY A 42 12.47 3.76 -3.16
C GLY A 42 13.50 3.66 -2.02
N GLY A 43 13.39 2.66 -1.15
CA GLY A 43 14.26 2.50 0.02
C GLY A 43 13.73 3.13 1.31
N GLU A 44 12.48 3.62 1.28
CA GLU A 44 11.76 4.00 2.50
C GLU A 44 11.43 2.78 3.36
N GLU A 45 11.25 3.01 4.67
CA GLU A 45 10.82 1.97 5.59
C GLU A 45 9.33 1.63 5.38
N ASP A 46 8.98 0.40 5.71
CA ASP A 46 7.60 -0.06 5.60
C ASP A 46 6.71 0.59 6.66
N ALA A 47 5.55 1.08 6.24
CA ALA A 47 4.54 1.57 7.18
C ALA A 47 3.81 0.37 7.82
N ILE A 48 3.76 0.34 9.14
CA ILE A 48 3.19 -0.78 9.90
C ILE A 48 2.13 -0.27 10.87
N VAL A 49 0.96 -0.89 10.81
CA VAL A 49 -0.11 -0.78 11.81
C VAL A 49 -0.34 -2.15 12.42
N ALA A 50 -0.24 -2.25 13.74
CA ALA A 50 -0.51 -3.49 14.47
C ALA A 50 -1.60 -3.26 15.53
N PHE A 51 -2.52 -4.20 15.65
CA PHE A 51 -3.59 -4.12 16.65
C PHE A 51 -3.95 -5.51 17.19
N PRO A 52 -4.41 -5.62 18.45
CA PRO A 52 -4.79 -6.89 19.03
C PRO A 52 -5.95 -7.52 18.25
N ARG A 53 -5.87 -8.83 18.03
CA ARG A 53 -6.90 -9.60 17.30
C ARG A 53 -8.31 -9.43 17.87
N ALA A 54 -8.42 -9.18 19.18
CA ALA A 54 -9.71 -8.95 19.85
C ALA A 54 -10.48 -7.73 19.31
N TYR A 55 -9.80 -6.76 18.69
CA TYR A 55 -10.44 -5.57 18.11
C TYR A 55 -10.73 -5.69 16.61
N ALA A 56 -10.46 -6.84 15.99
CA ALA A 56 -10.58 -7.01 14.54
C ALA A 56 -11.98 -6.65 14.01
N GLU A 57 -13.04 -7.15 14.64
CA GLU A 57 -14.42 -6.86 14.22
C GLU A 57 -14.77 -5.39 14.37
N THR A 58 -14.36 -4.76 15.47
CA THR A 58 -14.57 -3.31 15.71
C THR A 58 -13.88 -2.47 14.65
N ILE A 59 -12.65 -2.83 14.27
CA ILE A 59 -11.88 -2.12 13.24
C ILE A 59 -12.52 -2.32 11.87
N ILE A 60 -12.95 -3.53 11.52
CA ILE A 60 -13.65 -3.81 10.26
C ILE A 60 -14.92 -2.95 10.17
N ALA A 61 -15.73 -2.91 11.25
CA ALA A 61 -16.93 -2.10 11.28
C ALA A 61 -16.64 -0.60 11.09
N ALA A 62 -15.58 -0.08 11.72
CA ALA A 62 -15.14 1.30 11.55
C ALA A 62 -14.69 1.59 10.11
N LEU A 63 -13.91 0.69 9.50
CA LEU A 63 -13.47 0.81 8.10
C LEU A 63 -14.65 0.79 7.13
N THR A 64 -15.63 -0.09 7.33
CA THR A 64 -16.84 -0.14 6.51
C THR A 64 -17.67 1.14 6.66
N ALA A 65 -17.83 1.65 7.88
CA ALA A 65 -18.54 2.90 8.11
C ALA A 65 -17.85 4.10 7.46
N GLU A 66 -16.51 4.16 7.51
CA GLU A 66 -15.73 5.21 6.86
C GLU A 66 -15.85 5.15 5.34
N ALA A 67 -15.71 3.96 4.75
CA ALA A 67 -15.84 3.77 3.30
C ALA A 67 -17.23 4.12 2.76
N GLY A 68 -18.27 4.09 3.60
CA GLY A 68 -19.64 4.47 3.24
C GLY A 68 -19.94 5.97 3.28
N LYS A 69 -19.00 6.81 3.73
CA LYS A 69 -19.17 8.27 3.74
C LYS A 69 -18.97 8.80 2.31
N SER A 70 -20.04 9.33 1.71
CA SER A 70 -20.02 10.02 0.41
C SER A 70 -20.14 11.52 0.60
#